data_AF-A0A843K4J1-F1
#
_entry.id   AF-A0A843K4J1-F1
#
_cell.length_a   1.000
_cell.length_b   1.000
_cell.length_c   1.000
_cell.angle_alpha   90.00
_cell.angle_beta   90.00
_cell.angle_gamma   90.00
#
_symmetry.space_group_name_H-M   'P 1'
#
loop_
_entity.id
_entity.type
_entity.pdbx_description
1 polymer ?
#
loop_
_entity_poly.entity_id
_entity_poly.type
_entity_poly.pdbx_seq_one_letter_code
_entity_poly.pdbx_strand_id
1 'polypeptide(L)'
;MGGSGGRFTNRLILSFLLLAGSLGGSLLLWSLGYPFFFLFLFIPLIPLLGRDHEIHYCPLCGWETAGNERYCPYDGNRLEWKTDRSHR
;
A
#
# COMPACT_ATOMS: atom_id res chain seq x y z
N MET A 1 -16.51 51.17 7.01
CA MET A 1 -15.10 50.78 7.17
C MET A 1 -15.02 49.47 7.94
N GLY A 2 -14.37 48.45 7.35
CA GLY A 2 -13.69 47.30 7.97
C GLY A 2 -14.38 46.46 9.05
N GLY A 3 -14.82 45.25 8.70
CA GLY A 3 -15.22 44.21 9.66
C GLY A 3 -14.90 42.78 9.18
N SER A 4 -13.84 42.62 8.39
CA SER A 4 -13.40 41.33 7.82
C SER A 4 -12.13 40.79 8.51
N GLY A 5 -11.91 41.13 9.79
CA GLY A 5 -10.71 40.77 10.55
C GLY A 5 -10.75 39.38 11.17
N GLY A 6 -11.91 38.93 11.67
CA GLY A 6 -12.00 37.70 12.46
C GLY A 6 -11.73 36.41 11.68
N ARG A 7 -12.08 36.36 10.39
CA ARG A 7 -11.92 35.16 9.56
C ARG A 7 -10.47 34.92 9.13
N PHE A 8 -9.69 35.99 8.96
CA PHE A 8 -8.25 35.90 8.65
C PHE A 8 -7.43 35.56 9.89
N THR A 9 -7.72 36.18 11.04
CA THR A 9 -7.02 35.89 12.30
C THR A 9 -7.18 34.43 12.72
N ASN A 10 -8.38 33.85 12.62
CA ASN A 10 -8.60 32.42 12.91
C ASN A 10 -7.82 31.49 11.96
N ARG A 11 -7.70 31.86 10.67
CA ARG A 11 -6.89 31.08 9.72
C ARG A 11 -5.41 31.14 10.05
N LEU A 12 -4.90 32.32 10.38
CA LEU A 12 -3.49 32.50 10.76
C LEU A 12 -3.16 31.75 12.06
N ILE A 13 -4.04 31.78 13.05
CA ILE A 13 -3.88 31.03 14.30
C ILE A 13 -3.85 29.52 14.02
N LEU A 14 -4.77 29.01 13.20
CA LEU A 14 -4.77 27.60 12.81
C LEU A 14 -3.48 27.25 12.06
N SER A 15 -3.09 28.02 11.05
CA SER A 15 -1.84 27.81 10.32
C SER A 15 -0.62 27.79 11.24
N PHE A 16 -0.57 28.69 12.24
CA PHE A 16 0.52 28.75 13.20
C PHE A 16 0.52 27.55 14.15
N LEU A 17 -0.66 27.12 14.63
CA LEU A 17 -0.79 25.91 15.46
C LEU A 17 -0.37 24.65 14.69
N LEU A 18 -0.80 24.51 13.44
CA LEU A 18 -0.40 23.40 12.58
C LEU A 18 1.11 23.41 12.32
N LEU A 19 1.68 24.59 12.03
CA LEU A 19 3.11 24.75 11.81
C LEU A 19 3.91 24.41 13.07
N ALA A 20 3.52 24.95 14.22
CA ALA A 20 4.20 24.69 15.50
C ALA A 20 4.10 23.22 15.89
N GLY A 21 2.93 22.58 15.71
CA GLY A 21 2.76 21.14 15.94
C GLY A 21 3.61 20.29 15.01
N SER A 22 3.66 20.64 13.72
CA SER A 22 4.50 19.95 12.73
C SER A 22 5.98 20.06 13.04
N LEU A 23 6.45 21.27 13.38
CA LEU A 23 7.85 21.54 13.70
C LEU A 23 8.26 20.89 15.03
N GLY A 24 7.41 20.98 16.05
CA GLY A 24 7.63 20.37 17.36
C GLY A 24 7.66 18.84 17.28
N GLY A 25 6.71 18.24 16.55
CA GLY A 25 6.72 16.81 16.27
C GLY A 25 8.01 16.39 15.56
N SER A 26 8.40 17.11 14.51
CA SER A 26 9.64 16.83 13.76
C SER A 26 10.89 16.88 14.63
N LEU A 27 11.01 17.89 15.52
CA LEU A 27 12.15 18.03 16.44
C LEU A 27 12.17 16.94 17.53
N LEU A 28 11.00 16.56 18.07
CA LEU A 28 10.90 15.51 19.08
C LEU A 28 11.34 14.17 18.50
N LEU A 29 10.85 13.86 17.30
CA LEU A 29 11.15 12.67 16.53
C LEU A 29 12.64 12.61 16.12
N TRP A 30 13.20 13.75 15.73
CA TRP A 30 14.64 13.91 15.47
C TRP A 30 15.48 13.64 16.73
N SER A 31 15.07 14.20 17.87
CA SER A 31 15.76 14.01 19.16
C SER A 31 15.72 12.56 19.64
N LEU A 32 14.61 11.86 19.38
CA LEU A 32 14.44 10.43 19.64
C LEU A 32 15.25 9.54 18.67
N GLY A 33 15.96 10.13 17.71
CA GLY A 33 16.78 9.41 16.74
C GLY A 33 15.96 8.56 15.78
N TYR A 34 14.68 8.86 15.60
CA TYR A 34 13.80 8.12 14.71
C TYR A 34 13.76 8.82 13.35
N PRO A 35 14.41 8.26 12.31
CA PRO A 35 14.52 8.94 11.03
C PRO A 35 13.27 8.71 10.18
N PHE A 36 12.24 9.56 10.36
CA PHE A 36 11.00 9.52 9.57
C PHE A 36 11.21 9.73 8.06
N PHE A 37 12.37 10.22 7.64
CA PHE A 37 12.77 10.26 6.23
C PHE A 37 12.81 8.85 5.59
N PHE A 38 13.09 7.79 6.36
CA PHE A 38 13.07 6.43 5.81
C PHE A 38 11.65 5.86 5.72
N LEU A 39 10.77 6.11 6.69
CA LEU A 39 9.42 5.53 6.65
C LEU A 39 8.63 5.94 5.40
N PHE A 40 8.77 7.19 4.94
CA PHE A 40 8.15 7.64 3.70
C PHE A 40 8.76 7.05 2.42
N LEU A 41 10.02 6.59 2.46
CA LEU A 41 10.65 5.85 1.37
C LEU A 41 10.22 4.36 1.34
N PHE A 42 9.80 3.82 2.48
CA PHE A 42 9.38 2.41 2.61
C PHE A 42 7.87 2.17 2.41
N ILE A 43 7.01 3.17 2.53
CA ILE A 43 5.57 3.05 2.22
C ILE A 43 5.30 2.52 0.80
N PRO A 44 6.02 2.91 -0.27
CA PRO A 44 5.86 2.31 -1.59
C PRO A 44 6.57 0.95 -1.78
N LEU A 45 7.29 0.41 -0.78
CA LEU A 45 8.07 -0.83 -0.87
C LEU A 45 7.38 -2.06 -0.26
N ILE A 46 6.17 -1.91 0.26
CA ILE A 46 5.35 -3.01 0.79
C ILE A 46 4.56 -3.79 -0.30
N PRO A 47 4.26 -3.29 -1.52
CA PRO A 47 3.38 -4.03 -2.44
C PRO A 47 4.07 -5.20 -3.18
N LEU A 48 5.35 -5.50 -2.92
CA LEU A 48 6.08 -6.55 -3.65
C LEU A 48 6.09 -7.94 -3.00
N LEU A 49 5.65 -8.10 -1.75
CA LEU A 49 5.85 -9.34 -0.99
C LEU A 49 4.67 -10.34 -1.02
N GLY A 50 3.61 -10.07 -1.80
CA GLY A 50 2.36 -10.83 -1.73
C GLY A 50 1.70 -11.16 -3.06
N ARG A 51 2.47 -11.27 -4.16
CA ARG A 51 1.93 -11.92 -5.36
C ARG A 51 2.10 -13.41 -5.19
N ASP A 52 1.17 -14.03 -4.47
CA ASP A 52 0.97 -15.48 -4.58
C ASP A 52 0.77 -15.78 -6.05
N HIS A 53 1.75 -16.45 -6.66
CA HIS A 53 1.64 -16.92 -8.02
C HIS A 53 0.54 -17.99 -8.02
N GLU A 54 -0.67 -17.62 -8.47
CA GLU A 54 -1.77 -18.56 -8.63
C GLU A 54 -1.36 -19.64 -9.63
N ILE A 55 -1.14 -20.86 -9.14
CA ILE A 55 -0.84 -22.01 -9.99
C ILE A 55 -2.16 -22.49 -10.59
N HIS A 56 -2.23 -22.47 -11.92
CA HIS A 56 -3.34 -22.99 -12.70
C HIS A 56 -3.06 -24.43 -13.10
N TYR A 57 -4.07 -25.30 -13.04
CA TYR A 57 -3.97 -26.70 -13.45
C TYR A 57 -5.12 -27.11 -14.38
N CYS A 58 -4.89 -28.12 -15.22
CA CYS A 58 -5.92 -28.73 -16.05
C CYS A 58 -6.54 -29.94 -15.35
N PRO A 59 -7.89 -30.01 -15.17
CA PRO A 59 -8.55 -31.13 -14.50
C PRO A 59 -8.61 -32.43 -15.32
N LEU A 60 -8.28 -32.39 -16.61
CA LEU A 60 -8.36 -33.55 -17.52
C LEU A 60 -7.01 -34.25 -17.69
N CYS A 61 -5.95 -33.50 -18.02
CA CYS A 61 -4.62 -34.05 -18.28
C CYS A 61 -3.63 -33.85 -17.13
N GLY A 62 -3.96 -33.02 -16.13
CA GLY A 62 -3.08 -32.74 -14.99
C GLY A 62 -1.92 -31.78 -15.29
N TRP A 63 -1.95 -31.07 -16.42
CA TRP A 63 -0.96 -30.06 -16.76
C TRP A 63 -1.04 -28.86 -15.80
N GLU A 64 0.10 -28.35 -15.31
CA GLU A 64 0.20 -27.24 -14.35
C GLU A 64 1.02 -26.08 -14.93
N THR A 65 0.63 -24.85 -14.63
CA THR A 65 1.34 -23.64 -15.07
C THR A 65 1.17 -22.47 -14.09
N ALA A 66 2.18 -21.61 -14.04
CA ALA A 66 2.18 -20.34 -13.29
C ALA A 66 2.07 -19.11 -14.21
N GLY A 67 1.75 -19.31 -15.49
CA GLY A 67 1.54 -18.25 -16.47
C GLY A 67 0.11 -17.69 -16.48
N ASN A 68 -0.19 -16.79 -17.43
CA ASN A 68 -1.49 -16.12 -17.57
C ASN A 68 -2.40 -16.77 -18.63
N GLU A 69 -2.05 -17.96 -19.08
CA GLU A 69 -2.88 -18.77 -19.97
C GLU A 69 -4.20 -19.16 -19.30
N ARG A 70 -5.28 -19.14 -20.08
CA ARG A 70 -6.62 -19.50 -19.60
C ARG A 70 -7.05 -20.91 -20.01
N TYR A 71 -6.34 -21.50 -20.96
CA TYR A 71 -6.66 -22.77 -21.59
C TYR A 71 -5.41 -23.64 -21.66
N CYS A 72 -5.62 -24.95 -21.52
CA CYS A 72 -4.55 -25.94 -21.65
C CYS A 72 -4.13 -26.12 -23.11
N PRO A 73 -2.82 -26.16 -23.42
CA PRO A 73 -2.32 -26.30 -24.78
C PRO A 73 -2.50 -27.70 -25.37
N TYR A 74 -2.79 -28.72 -24.55
CA TYR A 74 -2.92 -30.11 -24.97
C TYR A 74 -4.35 -30.51 -25.32
N ASP A 75 -5.32 -30.08 -24.51
CA ASP A 75 -6.72 -30.49 -24.62
C ASP A 75 -7.69 -29.31 -24.85
N GLY A 76 -7.20 -28.07 -24.78
CA GLY A 76 -8.01 -26.86 -24.95
C GLY A 76 -8.98 -26.56 -23.80
N ASN A 77 -8.93 -27.32 -22.70
CA ASN A 77 -9.85 -27.13 -21.59
C ASN A 77 -9.47 -25.91 -20.75
N ARG A 78 -10.44 -25.31 -20.05
CA ARG A 78 -10.21 -24.16 -19.17
C ARG A 78 -9.39 -24.59 -17.96
N LEU A 79 -8.36 -23.81 -17.63
CA LEU A 79 -7.55 -24.06 -16.44
C LEU A 79 -8.30 -23.62 -15.17
N GLU A 80 -8.08 -24.35 -14.09
CA GLU A 80 -8.62 -24.08 -12.75
C GLU A 80 -7.49 -23.68 -11.79
N TRP A 81 -7.80 -22.90 -10.76
CA TRP A 81 -6.82 -22.52 -9.74
C TRP A 81 -6.68 -23.61 -8.69
N LYS A 82 -5.43 -23.93 -8.32
CA LYS A 82 -5.13 -24.75 -7.16
C LYS A 82 -4.89 -23.81 -5.99
N THR A 83 -5.94 -23.45 -5.26
CA THR A 83 -5.76 -22.77 -3.96
C THR A 83 -5.07 -23.76 -3.05
N ASP A 84 -3.81 -23.52 -2.73
CA ASP A 84 -3.10 -24.29 -1.71
C ASP A 84 -3.81 -24.01 -0.39
N ARG A 85 -4.75 -24.89 -0.04
CA ARG A 85 -5.54 -24.79 1.18
C ARG A 85 -4.68 -25.27 2.35
N SER A 86 -3.54 -24.62 2.57
CA SER A 86 -2.68 -24.82 3.73
C SER A 86 -3.12 -23.89 4.86
N HIS A 87 -4.32 -24.11 5.39
CA HIS A 87 -4.62 -23.88 6.80
C HIS A 87 -5.83 -24.75 7.17
N ARG A 88 -5.51 -25.78 7.95
CA ARG A 88 -6.36 -26.65 8.78
C ARG A 88 -7.80 -26.19 8.99
#